data_AF-A0A435VFN0-F1
#
_entry.id   AF-A0A435VFN0-F1
#
_cell.length_a   1.000
_cell.length_b   1.000
_cell.length_c   1.000
_cell.angle_alpha   90.00
_cell.angle_beta   90.00
_cell.angle_gamma   90.00
#
_symmetry.space_group_name_H-M   'P 1'
#
loop_
_entity.id
_entity.type
_entity.pdbx_description
1 polymer ?
#
loop_
_entity_poly.entity_id
_entity_poly.type
_entity_poly.pdbx_seq_one_letter_code
_entity_poly.pdbx_strand_id
1 'polypeptide(L)' 'MSVDSFSSHRHDDAVRLDPRRAAVIVIDMVNEFCKPGGAMVLPGY' A
#
# COMPACT_ATOMS: atom_id res chain seq x y z
N MET A 1 15.17 -6.61 9.87
CA MET A 1 13.74 -6.62 9.54
C MET A 1 13.36 -5.20 9.19
N SER A 2 13.29 -4.86 7.90
CA SER A 2 12.79 -3.55 7.48
C SER A 2 11.32 -3.50 7.87
N VAL A 3 10.98 -2.62 8.81
CA VAL A 3 9.58 -2.26 9.05
C VAL A 3 9.06 -1.77 7.71
N ASP A 4 8.01 -2.42 7.21
CA ASP A 4 7.32 -1.95 6.02
C ASP A 4 6.93 -0.49 6.29
N SER A 5 7.39 0.45 5.47
CA SER A 5 7.06 1.88 5.63
C SER A 5 5.55 2.11 5.47
N PHE A 6 4.88 1.14 4.85
CA PHE A 6 3.44 1.04 4.81
C PHE A 6 2.90 0.53 6.14
N SER A 7 1.84 1.16 6.67
CA SER A 7 1.10 0.69 7.86
C SER A 7 0.31 -0.60 7.54
N SER A 8 1.02 -1.67 7.19
CA SER A 8 0.45 -2.99 6.99
C SER A 8 0.24 -3.65 8.35
N HIS A 9 -1.03 -3.85 8.73
CA HIS A 9 -1.37 -4.75 9.82
C HIS A 9 -1.59 -6.14 9.22
N ARG A 10 -0.68 -7.06 9.51
CA ARG A 10 -0.82 -8.45 9.05
C ARG A 10 -1.88 -9.14 9.89
N HIS A 11 -2.96 -9.58 9.24
CA HIS A 11 -3.89 -10.52 9.86
C HIS A 11 -3.25 -11.91 9.91
N ASP A 12 -3.26 -12.54 11.08
CA ASP A 12 -2.73 -13.90 11.28
C ASP A 12 -3.64 -14.97 10.65
N ASP A 13 -4.94 -14.65 10.48
CA ASP A 13 -5.93 -15.53 9.86
C ASP A 13 -6.07 -15.28 8.35
N ALA A 14 -6.29 -16.37 7.60
CA ALA A 14 -6.55 -16.29 6.17
C ALA A 14 -7.93 -15.68 5.88
N VAL A 15 -7.97 -14.60 5.09
CA VAL A 15 -9.22 -13.97 4.63
C VAL A 15 -9.64 -14.57 3.28
N ARG A 16 -10.88 -15.09 3.20
CA ARG A 16 -11.52 -15.45 1.93
C ARG A 16 -12.33 -14.27 1.40
N LEU A 17 -12.06 -13.88 0.16
CA LEU A 17 -12.80 -12.82 -0.52
C LEU A 17 -13.86 -13.41 -1.47
N ASP A 18 -15.09 -12.93 -1.35
CA ASP A 18 -16.13 -13.16 -2.36
C ASP A 18 -15.97 -12.10 -3.46
N PRO A 19 -15.63 -12.48 -4.70
CA PRO A 19 -15.39 -11.53 -5.79
C PRO A 19 -16.64 -10.73 -6.19
N ARG A 20 -17.85 -11.16 -5.81
CA ARG A 20 -19.09 -10.39 -6.05
C ARG A 20 -19.32 -9.30 -5.01
N ARG A 21 -18.58 -9.32 -3.91
CA ARG A 21 -18.75 -8.43 -2.75
C ARG A 21 -17.47 -7.67 -2.39
N ALA A 22 -16.40 -7.89 -3.13
CA ALA A 22 -15.09 -7.29 -2.90
C ALA A 22 -14.61 -6.54 -4.14
N ALA A 23 -13.84 -5.49 -3.90
CA ALA A 23 -13.14 -4.74 -4.93
C ALA A 23 -11.75 -4.37 -4.42
N VAL A 24 -10.83 -4.15 -5.36
CA VAL A 24 -9.49 -3.64 -5.09
C VAL A 24 -9.50 -2.13 -5.33
N ILE A 25 -9.01 -1.36 -4.36
CA ILE A 25 -8.84 0.08 -4.51
C ILE A 25 -7.34 0.34 -4.59
N VAL A 26 -6.94 1.04 -5.64
CA VAL A 26 -5.58 1.51 -5.83
C VAL A 26 -5.57 3.00 -5.51
N ILE A 27 -4.92 3.37 -4.41
CA ILE A 27 -4.90 4.74 -3.89
C ILE A 27 -3.57 5.38 -4.27
N ASP A 28 -3.64 6.56 -4.89
CA ASP A 28 -2.51 7.49 -5.12
C ASP A 28 -1.24 6.86 -5.72
N MET A 29 -1.39 5.82 -6.55
CA MET A 29 -0.30 5.18 -7.30
C MET A 29 0.11 6.01 -8.52
N VAL A 30 0.44 7.27 -8.28
CA VAL A 30 0.96 8.22 -9.27
C VAL A 30 2.41 8.58 -8.94
N ASN A 31 3.12 9.10 -9.95
CA ASN A 31 4.57 9.26 -9.88
C ASN A 31 5.02 10.19 -8.75
N GLU A 32 4.21 11.18 -8.43
CA GLU A 32 4.43 12.18 -7.38
C GLU A 32 4.64 11.53 -6.00
N PHE A 33 4.07 10.34 -5.77
CA PHE A 33 4.24 9.55 -4.56
C PHE A 33 5.24 8.39 -4.72
N CYS A 34 5.32 7.80 -5.92
CA CYS A 34 6.04 6.53 -6.10
C CYS A 34 7.45 6.65 -6.70
N LYS A 35 7.83 7.80 -7.29
CA LYS A 35 9.11 7.94 -8.01
C LYS A 35 10.09 8.85 -7.27
N PRO A 36 11.40 8.54 -7.26
CA PRO A 36 12.41 9.44 -6.71
C PRO A 36 12.31 10.84 -7.33
N GLY A 37 12.31 11.87 -6.47
CA GLY A 37 12.10 13.26 -6.90
C GLY A 37 10.64 13.69 -7.03
N GLY A 38 9.67 12.80 -6.78
CA GLY A 38 8.26 13.16 -6.67
C GLY A 38 8.00 14.11 -5.49
N ALA A 39 7.03 15.01 -5.66
CA ALA A 39 6.75 16.08 -4.69
C ALA A 39 6.22 15.57 -3.34
N MET A 40 5.69 14.33 -3.31
CA MET A 40 5.02 13.74 -2.15
C MET A 40 5.73 12.47 -1.65
N VAL A 41 7.00 12.29 -2.04
CA VAL A 41 7.81 11.17 -1.54
C VAL A 41 8.15 11.39 -0.07
N LEU A 42 7.90 10.38 0.77
CA LEU A 42 8.25 10.43 2.19
C LEU A 42 9.78 10.35 2.37
N PRO A 43 10.36 11.12 3.32
CA PRO A 43 11.79 11.05 3.62
C PRO A 43 12.19 9.64 4.10
N GLY A 44 13.32 9.13 3.63
CA GLY A 44 13.90 7.85 4.09
C GLY A 44 13.53 6.62 3.26
N TYR A 45 13.06 6.80 2.04
CA TYR A 45 12.94 5.76 1.01
C TYR A 45 14.28 5.55 0.27
#